data_AF-M6JIP6-F1
#
_entry.id   AF-M6JIP6-F1
#
_cell.length_a   1.000
_cell.length_b   1.000
_cell.length_c   1.000
_cell.angle_alpha   90.00
_cell.angle_beta   90.00
_cell.angle_gamma   90.00
#
_symmetry.space_group_name_H-M   'P 1'
#
loop_
_entity.id
_entity.type
_entity.pdbx_description
1 polymer ?
#
loop_
_entity_poly.entity_id
_entity_poly.type
_entity_poly.pdbx_seq_one_letter_code
_entity_poly.pdbx_strand_id
1 'polypeptide(L)'
;MANWGSLVGVTNSAGLFTFPLNSTWHPFAGYNIWTGLNSDWTGAPENCGMWMNPDAHGRYGDSDRTTDEAISAGVSACDNSAFIDPEILCVEQ
;
A
#
# COMPACT_ATOMS: atom_id res chain seq x y z
N MET A 1 -0.38 -18.92 -23.14
CA MET A 1 0.51 -17.83 -22.70
C MET A 1 -0.10 -17.27 -21.44
N ALA A 2 0.59 -17.38 -20.30
CA ALA A 2 0.11 -16.76 -19.08
C ALA A 2 0.22 -15.25 -19.28
N ASN A 3 -0.91 -14.54 -19.33
CA ASN A 3 -0.92 -13.10 -19.21
C ASN A 3 -0.61 -12.81 -17.74
N TRP A 4 0.67 -12.70 -17.41
CA TRP A 4 1.08 -11.97 -16.22
C TRP A 4 0.44 -10.58 -16.35
N GLY A 5 -0.23 -10.14 -15.29
CA GLY A 5 -0.77 -8.77 -15.24
C GLY A 5 0.33 -7.75 -15.56
N SER A 6 -0.06 -6.50 -15.82
CA SER A 6 0.88 -5.41 -16.10
C SER A 6 2.00 -5.37 -15.05
N LEU A 7 3.26 -5.24 -15.51
CA LEU A 7 4.41 -5.07 -14.63
C LEU A 7 4.20 -3.82 -13.75
N VAL A 8 4.08 -4.01 -12.45
CA VAL A 8 3.84 -2.89 -11.51
C VAL A 8 5.12 -2.13 -11.20
N GLY A 9 6.25 -2.81 -11.06
CA GLY A 9 7.53 -2.15 -10.83
C GLY A 9 8.70 -3.12 -10.83
N VAL A 10 9.91 -2.58 -10.77
CA VAL A 10 11.15 -3.33 -10.59
C VAL A 10 11.80 -2.88 -9.29
N THR A 11 12.28 -3.83 -8.51
CA THR A 11 12.96 -3.53 -7.25
C THR A 11 14.41 -3.11 -7.48
N ASN A 12 14.93 -2.25 -6.60
CA ASN A 12 16.35 -1.91 -6.56
C ASN A 12 17.17 -3.04 -5.89
N SER A 13 18.47 -2.82 -5.70
CA SER A 13 19.37 -3.81 -5.07
C SER A 13 19.04 -4.12 -3.60
N ALA A 14 18.19 -3.32 -2.95
CA ALA A 14 17.69 -3.56 -1.60
C ALA A 14 16.34 -4.30 -1.59
N GLY A 15 15.80 -4.68 -2.76
CA GLY A 15 14.51 -5.37 -2.86
C GLY A 15 13.30 -4.44 -2.73
N LEU A 16 13.49 -3.12 -2.82
CA LEU A 16 12.41 -2.14 -2.71
C LEU A 16 12.00 -1.60 -4.08
N PHE A 17 10.70 -1.42 -4.32
CA PHE A 17 10.25 -0.74 -5.54
C PHE A 17 10.69 0.72 -5.52
N THR A 18 11.15 1.22 -6.67
CA THR A 18 11.46 2.63 -6.84
C THR A 18 10.24 3.36 -7.38
N PHE A 19 9.93 4.53 -6.82
CA PHE A 19 8.93 5.41 -7.38
C PHE A 19 9.52 6.28 -8.53
N PRO A 20 8.74 6.57 -9.58
CA PRO A 20 7.39 6.08 -9.81
C PRO A 20 7.36 4.61 -10.23
N LEU A 21 6.30 3.90 -9.84
CA LEU A 21 5.95 2.56 -10.31
C LEU A 21 5.66 2.57 -11.82
N ASN A 22 5.84 1.42 -12.47
CA ASN A 22 5.52 1.22 -13.88
C ASN A 22 4.01 1.11 -14.13
N SER A 23 3.24 0.70 -13.12
CA SER A 23 1.79 0.61 -13.15
C SER A 23 1.20 0.84 -11.76
N THR A 24 -0.11 0.94 -11.67
CA THR A 24 -0.86 1.04 -10.41
C THR A 24 -1.10 -0.36 -9.83
N TRP A 25 -1.24 -0.49 -8.51
CA TRP A 25 -1.65 -1.75 -7.87
C TRP A 25 -3.06 -2.17 -8.30
N HIS A 26 -3.96 -1.18 -8.41
CA HIS A 26 -5.33 -1.36 -8.86
C HIS A 26 -5.75 -0.14 -9.72
N PRO A 27 -6.41 -0.36 -10.87
CA PRO A 27 -6.59 0.69 -11.88
C PRO A 27 -7.69 1.71 -11.57
N PHE A 28 -8.47 1.52 -10.50
CA PHE A 28 -9.59 2.38 -10.15
C PHE A 28 -9.31 3.19 -8.88
N ALA A 29 -9.68 4.47 -8.91
CA ALA A 29 -9.58 5.40 -7.78
C ALA A 29 -10.53 5.03 -6.64
N GLY A 30 -10.17 5.46 -5.42
CA GLY A 30 -10.98 5.25 -4.21
C GLY A 30 -10.73 3.92 -3.50
N TYR A 31 -9.85 3.08 -4.05
CA TYR A 31 -9.35 1.88 -3.40
C TYR A 31 -8.06 2.21 -2.64
N ASN A 32 -8.08 1.92 -1.34
CA ASN A 32 -6.94 2.15 -0.46
C ASN A 32 -6.36 0.80 -0.02
N ILE A 33 -5.06 0.78 0.19
CA ILE A 33 -4.33 -0.42 0.60
C ILE A 33 -3.71 -0.16 1.96
N TRP A 34 -3.92 -1.05 2.92
CA TRP A 34 -3.22 -0.95 4.20
C TRP A 34 -1.76 -1.32 4.01
N THR A 35 -0.84 -0.43 4.40
CA THR A 35 0.59 -0.65 4.26
C THR A 35 1.31 -0.58 5.60
N GLY A 36 0.97 0.40 6.45
CA GLY A 36 1.75 0.70 7.65
C GLY A 36 3.18 1.17 7.34
N LEU A 37 3.43 1.70 6.14
CA LEU A 37 4.76 2.11 5.66
C LEU A 37 4.83 3.61 5.40
N ASN A 38 5.95 4.23 5.74
CA ASN A 38 6.31 5.57 5.28
C ASN A 38 6.60 5.56 3.75
N SER A 39 6.68 6.74 3.13
CA SER A 39 6.98 6.88 1.70
C SER A 39 8.36 6.36 1.26
N ASP A 40 9.25 6.09 2.21
CA ASP A 40 10.59 5.52 1.99
C ASP A 40 10.68 4.01 2.26
N TRP A 41 9.53 3.33 2.31
CA TRP A 41 9.40 1.88 2.61
C TRP A 41 9.80 1.48 4.04
N THR A 42 10.06 2.43 4.94
CA THR A 42 10.29 2.12 6.36
C THR A 42 8.97 1.93 7.10
N GLY A 43 8.98 1.18 8.20
CA GLY A 43 7.79 1.00 9.03
C GLY A 43 7.33 2.30 9.67
N ALA A 44 6.04 2.60 9.55
CA ALA A 44 5.39 3.72 10.23
C ALA A 44 4.84 3.29 11.60
N PRO A 45 4.70 4.23 12.57
CA PRO A 45 4.03 3.95 13.83
C PRO A 45 2.52 3.74 13.65
N GLU A 46 1.91 4.26 12.58
CA GLU A 46 0.51 4.04 12.24
C GLU A 46 0.32 2.66 11.58
N ASN A 47 0.38 1.61 12.39
CA ASN A 47 0.26 0.23 11.96
C ASN A 47 -0.86 -0.51 12.70
N CYS A 48 -1.90 0.19 13.14
CA CYS A 48 -3.03 -0.38 13.86
C CYS A 48 -2.62 -1.16 15.13
N GLY A 49 -1.60 -0.68 15.85
CA GLY A 49 -1.04 -1.39 16.99
C GLY A 49 -0.55 -2.79 16.61
N MET A 50 0.30 -2.87 15.59
CA MET A 50 0.75 -4.12 14.96
C MET A 50 -0.40 -4.96 14.38
N TRP A 51 -1.36 -4.29 13.73
CA TRP A 51 -2.53 -4.91 13.09
C TRP A 51 -3.45 -5.67 14.06
N MET A 52 -3.42 -5.31 15.35
CA MET A 52 -4.18 -5.96 16.41
C MET A 52 -5.12 -5.01 17.17
N ASN A 53 -5.04 -3.70 16.94
CA ASN A 53 -5.86 -2.70 17.62
C ASN A 53 -6.74 -1.93 16.62
N PRO A 54 -8.05 -2.23 16.56
CA PRO A 54 -8.98 -1.54 15.67
C PRO A 54 -9.21 -0.07 16.05
N ASP A 55 -9.02 0.30 17.32
CA ASP A 55 -9.19 1.66 17.82
C ASP A 55 -7.96 2.55 17.54
N ALA A 56 -6.89 1.97 16.99
CA ALA A 56 -5.69 2.69 16.59
C ALA A 56 -5.81 3.29 15.18
N HIS A 57 -4.71 3.87 14.70
CA HIS A 57 -4.63 4.42 13.35
C HIS A 57 -3.65 3.60 12.50
N GLY A 58 -4.02 3.42 11.25
CA GLY A 58 -3.22 2.77 10.21
C GLY A 58 -2.82 3.78 9.15
N ARG A 59 -1.67 3.56 8.52
CA ARG A 59 -1.24 4.25 7.30
C ARG A 59 -1.60 3.43 6.08
N TYR A 60 -2.15 4.10 5.08
CA TYR A 60 -2.60 3.49 3.84
C TYR A 60 -1.96 4.16 2.62
N GLY A 61 -1.90 3.41 1.51
CA GLY A 61 -1.59 3.92 0.18
C GLY A 61 -2.83 3.99 -0.71
N ASP A 62 -2.77 4.82 -1.74
CA ASP A 62 -3.79 4.93 -2.79
C ASP A 62 -3.43 3.97 -3.94
N SER A 63 -4.28 2.98 -4.24
CA SER A 63 -3.92 1.88 -5.15
C SER A 63 -3.72 2.29 -6.61
N ASP A 64 -4.30 3.43 -7.00
CA ASP A 64 -4.29 4.01 -8.35
C ASP A 64 -3.17 5.02 -8.57
N ARG A 65 -2.24 5.14 -7.61
CA ARG A 65 -1.05 5.98 -7.71
C ARG A 65 0.16 5.17 -8.15
N THR A 66 1.09 5.86 -8.79
CA THR A 66 2.42 5.32 -9.11
C THR A 66 3.53 6.01 -8.34
N THR A 67 3.23 7.10 -7.63
CA THR A 67 4.15 7.84 -6.76
C THR A 67 4.18 7.20 -5.36
N ASP A 68 4.89 7.80 -4.41
CA ASP A 68 5.03 7.27 -3.05
C ASP A 68 3.71 7.25 -2.26
N GLU A 69 2.71 8.02 -2.69
CA GLU A 69 1.33 7.90 -2.19
C GLU A 69 0.73 6.51 -2.46
N ALA A 70 1.28 5.74 -3.39
CA ALA A 70 0.87 4.35 -3.62
C ALA A 70 1.09 3.45 -2.40
N ILE A 71 1.93 3.87 -1.44
CA ILE A 71 2.13 3.20 -0.16
C ILE A 71 1.86 4.09 1.06
N SER A 72 1.89 5.42 0.92
CA SER A 72 1.75 6.34 2.06
C SER A 72 0.98 7.60 1.66
N ALA A 73 -0.31 7.45 1.33
CA ALA A 73 -1.21 8.56 1.02
C ALA A 73 -1.74 9.27 2.27
N GLY A 74 -1.97 8.53 3.37
CA GLY A 74 -2.59 9.11 4.56
C GLY A 74 -2.70 8.16 5.74
N VAL A 75 -3.42 8.63 6.77
CA VAL A 75 -3.68 7.90 8.02
C VAL A 75 -5.17 7.89 8.29
N SER A 76 -5.71 6.75 8.71
CA SER A 76 -7.13 6.59 9.07
C SER A 76 -7.26 5.69 10.30
N ALA A 77 -8.39 5.80 11.00
CA ALA A 77 -8.79 4.80 12.01
C ALA A 77 -8.87 3.41 11.34
N CYS A 78 -8.43 2.38 12.07
CA CYS A 78 -8.30 1.02 11.53
C CYS A 78 -9.64 0.31 11.35
N ASP A 79 -10.66 0.75 12.08
CA ASP A 79 -12.05 0.30 11.97
C ASP A 79 -12.90 1.18 11.03
N ASN A 80 -12.27 2.10 10.29
CA ASN A 80 -12.99 3.03 9.42
C ASN A 80 -13.72 2.29 8.30
N SER A 81 -15.04 2.21 8.41
CA SER A 81 -15.93 1.54 7.46
C SER A 81 -16.08 2.27 6.12
N ALA A 82 -15.54 3.49 5.97
CA ALA A 82 -15.41 4.15 4.68
C ALA A 82 -14.33 3.50 3.80
N PHE A 83 -13.40 2.74 4.39
CA PHE A 83 -12.49 1.87 3.64
C PHE A 83 -13.28 0.62 3.26
N ILE A 84 -13.91 0.69 2.10
CA ILE A 84 -14.62 -0.45 1.51
C ILE A 84 -13.53 -1.41 1.03
N ASP A 85 -13.32 -2.49 1.76
CA ASP A 85 -12.39 -3.58 1.41
C ASP A 85 -10.91 -3.15 1.27
N PRO A 86 -10.24 -2.66 2.34
CA PRO A 86 -8.84 -2.31 2.24
C PRO A 86 -8.01 -3.55 1.93
N GLU A 87 -7.37 -3.54 0.75
CA GLU A 87 -6.55 -4.65 0.29
C GLU A 87 -5.24 -4.68 1.09
N ILE A 88 -4.68 -5.87 1.23
CA ILE A 88 -3.30 -6.10 1.70
C ILE A 88 -2.54 -6.68 0.52
N LEU A 89 -1.38 -6.08 0.21
CA LEU A 89 -0.48 -6.62 -0.81
C LEU A 89 0.35 -7.76 -0.19
N CYS A 90 0.27 -8.94 -0.80
CA CYS A 90 1.13 -10.06 -0.47
C CYS A 90 2.36 -10.05 -1.38
N VAL A 91 3.55 -10.22 -0.80
CA VAL A 91 4.81 -10.37 -1.53
C VAL A 91 5.38 -11.77 -1.29
N GLU A 92 5.93 -12.38 -2.33
CA GLU A 92 6.68 -13.64 -2.20
C GLU A 92 8.09 -13.32 -1.69
N GLN A 93 8.57 -14.08 -0.70
CA GLN A 93 9.90 -13.93 -0.08
C GLN A 93 10.90 -14.92 -0.65
#